data_AF-A0A2E9J003-F1
#
_entry.id   AF-A0A2E9J003-F1
#
_cell.length_a   1.000
_cell.length_b   1.000
_cell.length_c   1.000
_cell.angle_alpha   90.00
_cell.angle_beta   90.00
_cell.angle_gamma   90.00
#
_symmetry.space_group_name_H-M   'P 1'
#
loop_
_entity.id
_entity.type
_entity.pdbx_description
1 polymer ?
#
loop_
_entity_poly.entity_id
_entity_poly.type
_entity_poly.pdbx_seq_one_letter_code
_entity_poly.pdbx_strand_id
1 'polypeptide(L)'
;MGQASNDLSAAIEAMLEAVAQNEELKRGLRMATTAAGVSEVAAKAGVPIDPAALVRHYAQRLLDASDATAIHNFDLCGWDAGELSWTMKNWKF
;
A
#
# COMPACT_ATOMS: atom_id res chain seq x y z
N MET A 1 -16.69 4.77 11.36
CA MET A 1 -15.68 4.09 10.52
C MET A 1 -14.23 4.51 10.84
N GLY A 2 -13.95 5.15 11.99
CA GLY A 2 -12.59 5.65 12.31
C GLY A 2 -11.63 4.66 12.97
N GLN A 3 -12.13 3.63 13.67
CA GLN A 3 -11.28 2.68 14.42
C GLN A 3 -10.49 1.73 13.49
N ALA A 4 -11.16 1.02 12.59
CA ALA A 4 -10.50 0.05 11.69
C ALA A 4 -9.45 0.69 10.75
N SER A 5 -9.62 1.96 10.39
CA SER A 5 -8.65 2.71 9.59
C SER A 5 -7.41 3.09 10.40
N ASN A 6 -7.60 3.53 11.66
CA ASN A 6 -6.51 3.82 12.57
C ASN A 6 -5.71 2.55 12.94
N ASP A 7 -6.40 1.42 13.13
CA ASP A 7 -5.78 0.13 13.42
C ASP A 7 -4.90 -0.35 12.25
N LEU A 8 -5.33 -0.10 11.00
CA LEU A 8 -4.56 -0.47 9.81
C LEU A 8 -3.37 0.46 9.56
N SER A 9 -3.51 1.78 9.77
CA SER A 9 -2.35 2.69 9.69
C SER A 9 -1.28 2.31 10.70
N ALA A 10 -1.66 2.02 11.94
CA ALA A 10 -0.73 1.56 12.97
C ALA A 10 -0.07 0.21 12.60
N ALA A 11 -0.82 -0.72 12.01
CA ALA A 11 -0.27 -1.99 11.53
C ALA A 11 0.75 -1.79 10.38
N ILE A 12 0.47 -0.88 9.44
CA ILE A 12 1.40 -0.53 8.36
C ILE A 12 2.67 0.10 8.93
N GLU A 13 2.55 1.03 9.88
CA GLU A 13 3.71 1.63 10.56
C GLU A 13 4.55 0.58 11.29
N ALA A 14 3.93 -0.28 12.08
CA ALA A 14 4.61 -1.38 12.79
C ALA A 14 5.33 -2.33 11.81
N MET A 15 4.71 -2.65 10.67
CA MET A 15 5.35 -3.41 9.60
C MET A 15 6.60 -2.69 9.07
N LEU A 16 6.48 -1.40 8.76
CA LEU A 16 7.60 -0.61 8.19
C LEU A 16 8.77 -0.50 9.19
N GLU A 17 8.48 -0.36 10.48
CA GLU A 17 9.48 -0.38 11.54
C GLU A 17 10.22 -1.73 11.60
N ALA A 18 9.48 -2.84 11.57
CA ALA A 18 10.07 -4.18 11.57
C ALA A 18 10.90 -4.45 10.30
N VAL A 19 10.41 -4.00 9.13
CA VAL A 19 11.15 -4.03 7.87
C VAL A 19 12.43 -3.21 7.96
N ALA A 20 12.39 -2.01 8.55
CA ALA A 20 13.55 -1.13 8.65
C ALA A 20 14.73 -1.76 9.44
N GLN A 21 14.45 -2.74 10.30
CA GLN A 21 15.46 -3.45 11.09
C GLN A 21 15.90 -4.80 10.49
N ASN A 22 15.32 -5.23 9.37
CA ASN A 22 15.58 -6.55 8.78
C ASN A 22 15.82 -6.46 7.26
N GLU A 23 17.07 -6.70 6.83
CA GLU A 23 17.47 -6.61 5.41
C GLU A 23 16.75 -7.60 4.49
N GLU A 24 16.38 -8.79 4.97
CA GLU A 24 15.60 -9.75 4.19
C GLU A 24 14.19 -9.20 3.94
N LEU A 25 13.55 -8.65 4.97
CA LEU A 25 12.23 -8.04 4.85
C LEU A 25 12.28 -6.78 3.99
N LYS A 26 13.34 -5.96 4.05
CA LYS A 26 13.53 -4.81 3.15
C LYS A 26 13.57 -5.25 1.70
N ARG A 27 14.36 -6.28 1.40
CA ARG A 27 14.44 -6.82 0.04
C ARG A 27 13.10 -7.39 -0.40
N GLY A 28 12.41 -8.13 0.48
CA GLY A 28 11.08 -8.66 0.23
C GLY A 28 10.07 -7.56 -0.10
N LEU A 29 10.03 -6.49 0.71
CA LEU A 29 9.12 -5.37 0.51
C LEU A 29 9.41 -4.63 -0.81
N ARG A 30 10.69 -4.38 -1.12
CA ARG A 30 11.10 -3.71 -2.38
C ARG A 30 10.74 -4.51 -3.64
N MET A 31 10.65 -5.83 -3.52
CA MET A 31 10.26 -6.72 -4.62
C MET A 31 8.76 -6.98 -4.70
N ALA A 32 7.99 -6.59 -3.68
CA ALA A 32 6.56 -6.83 -3.64
C ALA A 32 5.83 -5.86 -4.58
N THR A 33 5.45 -6.34 -5.76
CA THR A 33 4.67 -5.57 -6.75
C THR A 33 3.16 -5.75 -6.61
N THR A 34 2.70 -6.58 -5.67
CA THR A 34 1.28 -6.87 -5.44
C THR A 34 0.92 -6.68 -3.98
N ALA A 35 -0.36 -6.36 -3.70
CA ALA A 35 -0.86 -6.26 -2.33
C ALA A 35 -0.71 -7.58 -1.55
N ALA A 36 -0.83 -8.73 -2.24
CA ALA A 36 -0.57 -10.04 -1.65
C ALA A 36 0.89 -10.19 -1.23
N GLY A 37 1.84 -9.80 -2.09
CA GLY A 37 3.27 -9.83 -1.76
C GLY A 37 3.62 -8.91 -0.57
N VAL A 38 3.02 -7.72 -0.50
CA VAL A 38 3.20 -6.82 0.66
C VAL A 38 2.64 -7.48 1.93
N SER A 39 1.48 -8.13 1.83
CA SER A 39 0.84 -8.83 2.96
C SER A 39 1.66 -10.03 3.43
N GLU A 40 2.34 -10.75 2.54
CA GLU A 40 3.29 -11.81 2.90
C GLU A 40 4.49 -11.25 3.68
N VAL A 41 5.03 -10.10 3.27
CA VAL A 41 6.11 -9.44 4.02
C VAL A 41 5.62 -8.98 5.38
N ALA A 42 4.41 -8.42 5.45
CA ALA A 42 3.78 -8.01 6.70
C ALA A 42 3.60 -9.19 7.67
N ALA A 43 3.14 -10.34 7.18
CA ALA A 43 3.04 -11.56 7.96
C ALA A 43 4.40 -12.06 8.46
N LYS A 44 5.46 -12.03 7.62
CA LYS A 44 6.83 -12.37 8.03
C LYS A 44 7.40 -11.38 9.06
N ALA A 45 6.94 -10.14 9.04
CA ALA A 45 7.25 -9.13 10.05
C ALA A 45 6.44 -9.28 11.36
N GLY A 46 5.54 -10.27 11.44
CA GLY A 46 4.68 -10.50 12.60
C GLY A 46 3.42 -9.64 12.65
N VAL A 47 3.12 -8.89 11.58
CA VAL A 47 1.98 -7.98 11.48
C VAL A 47 1.11 -8.38 10.28
N PRO A 48 0.23 -9.39 10.41
CA PRO A 48 -0.60 -9.82 9.30
C PRO A 48 -1.57 -8.71 8.88
N ILE A 49 -1.54 -8.36 7.60
CA ILE A 49 -2.43 -7.37 6.98
C ILE A 49 -3.20 -8.08 5.85
N ASP A 50 -4.51 -7.85 5.77
CA ASP A 50 -5.32 -8.36 4.66
C ASP A 50 -5.01 -7.57 3.36
N PRO A 51 -4.75 -8.25 2.22
CA PRO A 51 -4.43 -7.57 0.96
C PRO A 51 -5.52 -6.60 0.49
N ALA A 52 -6.80 -6.96 0.69
CA ALA A 52 -7.91 -6.12 0.27
C ALA A 52 -8.03 -4.87 1.16
N ALA A 53 -7.80 -5.03 2.46
CA ALA A 53 -7.72 -3.91 3.40
C ALA A 53 -6.61 -2.93 3.03
N LEU A 54 -5.42 -3.44 2.67
CA LEU A 54 -4.28 -2.62 2.22
C LEU A 54 -4.62 -1.79 0.97
N VAL A 55 -5.18 -2.42 -0.07
CA VAL A 55 -5.58 -1.73 -1.31
C VAL A 55 -6.62 -0.64 -1.02
N ARG A 56 -7.64 -0.97 -0.22
CA ARG A 56 -8.70 -0.01 0.15
C ARG A 56 -8.14 1.16 0.95
N HIS A 57 -7.17 0.91 1.82
CA HIS A 57 -6.53 1.96 2.60
C HIS A 57 -5.80 2.97 1.70
N TYR A 58 -4.97 2.49 0.77
CA TYR A 58 -4.26 3.37 -0.16
C TYR A 58 -5.21 4.13 -1.08
N ALA A 59 -6.25 3.47 -1.59
CA ALA A 59 -7.27 4.13 -2.40
C ALA A 59 -7.99 5.23 -1.61
N GLN A 60 -8.37 4.97 -0.36
CA GLN A 60 -9.03 5.97 0.48
C GLN A 60 -8.10 7.15 0.79
N ARG A 61 -6.80 6.90 1.07
CA ARG A 61 -5.81 7.97 1.29
C ARG A 61 -5.64 8.86 0.07
N LEU A 62 -5.68 8.28 -1.13
CA LEU A 62 -5.66 9.05 -2.38
C LEU A 62 -6.92 9.91 -2.52
N LEU A 63 -8.10 9.36 -2.23
CA LEU A 63 -9.38 10.09 -2.31
C LEU A 63 -9.49 11.21 -1.27
N ASP A 64 -8.90 11.03 -0.09
CA ASP A 64 -8.86 12.03 0.97
C ASP A 64 -7.83 13.14 0.73
N ALA A 65 -6.87 12.93 -0.18
CA ALA A 65 -5.79 13.86 -0.45
C ALA A 65 -6.26 15.07 -1.28
N SER A 66 -5.59 16.22 -1.13
CA SER A 66 -5.80 17.35 -2.04
C SER A 66 -5.31 17.02 -3.45
N ASP A 67 -5.89 17.67 -4.47
CA ASP A 67 -5.48 17.49 -5.88
C ASP A 67 -3.97 17.63 -6.07
N ALA A 68 -3.35 18.64 -5.43
CA ALA A 68 -1.91 18.87 -5.50
C ALA A 68 -1.10 17.71 -4.90
N THR A 69 -1.56 17.15 -3.77
CA THR A 69 -0.93 15.99 -3.12
C THR A 69 -1.10 14.72 -3.95
N ALA A 70 -2.29 14.51 -4.52
CA ALA A 70 -2.57 13.36 -5.36
C ALA A 70 -1.66 13.37 -6.61
N ILE A 71 -1.59 14.49 -7.33
CA ILE A 71 -0.70 14.65 -8.49
C ILE A 71 0.76 14.42 -8.10
N HIS A 72 1.24 15.08 -7.04
CA HIS A 72 2.62 14.94 -6.57
C HIS A 72 3.00 13.48 -6.26
N ASN A 73 2.13 12.75 -5.56
CA ASN A 73 2.38 11.35 -5.23
C ASN A 73 2.35 10.46 -6.48
N PHE A 74 1.47 10.74 -7.45
CA PHE A 74 1.48 10.03 -8.73
C PHE A 74 2.80 10.22 -9.49
N ASP A 75 3.25 11.47 -9.61
CA ASP A 75 4.44 11.82 -10.39
C ASP A 75 5.76 11.33 -9.75
N LEU A 76 5.84 11.32 -8.41
CA LEU A 76 7.10 11.04 -7.69
C LEU A 76 7.17 9.68 -7.01
N CYS A 77 6.05 9.10 -6.58
CA CYS A 77 6.04 7.77 -5.96
C CYS A 77 5.91 6.63 -6.99
N GLY A 78 5.99 6.95 -8.29
CA GLY A 78 6.04 5.96 -9.36
C GLY A 78 4.72 5.21 -9.58
N TRP A 79 3.58 5.81 -9.24
CA TRP A 79 2.28 5.26 -9.61
C TRP A 79 2.08 5.56 -11.09
N ASP A 80 2.20 4.55 -11.95
CA ASP A 80 2.06 4.72 -13.39
C ASP A 80 0.61 5.07 -13.74
N ALA A 81 0.33 6.36 -13.92
CA ALA A 81 -0.99 6.87 -14.30
C ALA A 81 -1.46 6.33 -15.66
N GLY A 82 -0.53 5.97 -16.55
CA GLY A 82 -0.83 5.31 -17.81
C GLY A 82 -1.31 3.88 -17.62
N GLU A 83 -0.62 3.11 -16.77
CA GLU A 83 -1.02 1.74 -16.40
C GLU A 83 -2.38 1.73 -15.69
N LEU A 84 -2.65 2.70 -14.80
CA LEU A 84 -3.97 2.85 -14.19
C LEU A 84 -5.05 3.19 -15.22
N SER A 85 -4.77 4.11 -16.15
CA SER A 85 -5.71 4.48 -17.21
C SER A 85 -6.04 3.29 -18.12
N TRP A 86 -5.02 2.48 -18.46
CA TRP A 86 -5.22 1.25 -19.22
C TRP A 86 -5.98 0.20 -18.41
N THR A 87 -5.66 0.02 -17.13
CA THR A 87 -6.33 -0.91 -16.23
C THR A 87 -7.81 -0.57 -16.07
N MET A 88 -8.15 0.71 -15.91
CA MET A 88 -9.56 1.16 -15.81
C MET A 88 -10.39 0.78 -17.04
N LYS A 89 -9.81 0.85 -18.24
CA LYS A 89 -10.48 0.39 -19.47
C LYS A 89 -10.76 -1.12 -19.45
N ASN A 90 -9.94 -1.89 -18.75
CA ASN A 90 -10.00 -3.35 -18.70
C ASN A 90 -10.57 -3.89 -17.38
N TRP A 91 -11.06 -3.02 -16.50
CA TRP A 91 -11.58 -3.40 -15.19
C TRP A 91 -12.86 -4.23 -15.35
N LYS A 92 -12.88 -5.41 -14.73
CA LYS A 92 -14.04 -6.31 -14.75
C LYS A 92 -14.79 -6.21 -13.42
N PHE A 93 -16.11 -6.16 -13.49
CA PHE A 93 -17.03 -6.19 -12.34
C PHE A 93 -17.47 -7.62 -12.03
#